data_AF-A0A8S1F5H6-F1
#
_entry.id   AF-A0A8S1F5H6-F1
#
_cell.length_a   1.000
_cell.length_b   1.000
_cell.length_c   1.000
_cell.angle_alpha   90.00
_cell.angle_beta   90.00
_cell.angle_gamma   90.00
#
_symmetry.space_group_name_H-M   'P 1'
#
loop_
_entity.id
_entity.type
_entity.pdbx_description
1 polymer ?
#
loop_
_entity_poly.entity_id
_entity_poly.type
_entity_poly.pdbx_seq_one_letter_code
_entity_poly.pdbx_strand_id
1 'polypeptide(L)'
;MAFLALISLITAPLSFDLQISRQSSLSTPLILSTPSKNLSVSFHDGSLYADAIPVSPIVENETISFSLKCISHISLHLQSPHANSLVYSPSLCSATHIGLTIDESTLNGCVFDVSQSSKILLHRICGAASKNIIKNPEKGPIYVADAVELNEGGSIPLQWKNVYFMPSQNDFNVSHTGIFFTIVEGAKHGEIRVDNVVTSSFTYAQLLARRVIYKHDGSETRADRISFQVFFVLNFLCHI
;
A
#
# COMPACT_ATOMS: atom_id res chain seq x y z
N MET A 1 -9.25 2.10 -22.99
CA MET A 1 -8.97 0.65 -23.13
C MET A 1 -9.25 0.02 -21.78
N ALA A 2 -10.10 -1.01 -21.70
CA ALA A 2 -10.42 -1.67 -20.43
C ALA A 2 -9.37 -2.76 -20.16
N PHE A 3 -8.62 -2.62 -19.07
CA PHE A 3 -7.71 -3.65 -18.60
C PHE A 3 -8.52 -4.67 -17.80
N LEU A 4 -8.56 -5.93 -18.26
CA LEU A 4 -9.27 -7.02 -17.61
C LEU A 4 -8.23 -7.99 -17.04
N ALA A 5 -8.22 -8.18 -15.72
CA ALA A 5 -7.28 -9.08 -15.08
C ALA A 5 -7.98 -9.97 -14.03
N LEU A 6 -7.44 -11.18 -13.87
CA LEU A 6 -7.75 -12.08 -12.75
C LEU A 6 -6.97 -11.56 -11.54
N ILE A 7 -7.63 -10.71 -10.77
CA ILE A 7 -7.08 -10.02 -9.59
C ILE A 7 -8.01 -10.37 -8.44
N SER A 8 -7.47 -10.95 -7.36
CA SER A 8 -8.19 -11.13 -6.11
C SER A 8 -7.60 -10.22 -5.05
N LEU A 9 -8.41 -9.29 -4.55
CA LEU A 9 -7.99 -8.38 -3.47
C LEU A 9 -7.95 -9.07 -2.09
N ILE A 10 -8.50 -10.29 -1.99
CA ILE A 10 -8.41 -11.12 -0.79
C ILE A 10 -6.99 -11.66 -0.63
N THR A 11 -6.36 -12.09 -1.72
CA THR A 11 -5.05 -12.73 -1.68
C THR A 11 -3.89 -11.74 -1.67
N ALA A 12 -4.07 -10.58 -2.31
CA ALA A 12 -3.04 -9.55 -2.36
C ALA A 12 -3.61 -8.14 -2.53
N PRO A 13 -3.01 -7.13 -1.87
CA PRO A 13 -3.41 -5.75 -2.04
C PRO A 13 -3.12 -5.26 -3.47
N LEU A 14 -3.99 -4.39 -3.96
CA LEU A 14 -3.78 -3.59 -5.16
C LEU A 14 -3.31 -2.20 -4.71
N SER A 15 -2.09 -1.83 -5.11
CA SER A 15 -1.42 -0.60 -4.71
C SER A 15 -1.37 0.38 -5.87
N PHE A 16 -1.45 1.67 -5.56
CA PHE A 16 -1.44 2.77 -6.50
C PHE A 16 -0.52 3.86 -5.98
N ASP A 17 0.29 4.44 -6.85
CA ASP A 17 0.97 5.71 -6.58
C ASP A 17 0.28 6.80 -7.38
N LEU A 18 -0.23 7.82 -6.72
CA LEU A 18 -0.94 8.90 -7.38
C LEU A 18 -0.28 10.22 -7.06
N GLN A 19 -0.13 11.07 -8.06
CA GLN A 19 0.22 12.47 -7.87
C GLN A 19 -0.85 13.34 -8.52
N ILE A 20 -1.48 14.18 -7.71
CA ILE A 20 -2.53 15.09 -8.16
C ILE A 20 -1.91 16.43 -8.49
N SER A 21 -2.31 16.98 -9.63
CA SER A 21 -1.93 18.35 -10.03
C SER A 21 -3.01 19.33 -9.56
N ARG A 22 -2.59 20.56 -9.23
CA ARG A 22 -3.40 21.66 -8.65
C ARG A 22 -4.89 21.65 -9.05
N GLN A 23 -5.74 21.90 -8.05
CA GLN A 23 -7.21 22.03 -8.10
C GLN A 23 -7.82 22.20 -9.49
N SER A 24 -8.34 21.11 -10.05
CA SER A 24 -9.58 21.16 -10.84
C SER A 24 -10.69 20.56 -9.98
N SER A 25 -11.83 21.23 -9.90
CA SER A 25 -13.03 20.76 -9.20
C SER A 25 -13.67 19.52 -9.85
N LEU A 26 -13.07 19.01 -10.93
CA LEU A 26 -13.47 17.81 -11.64
C LEU A 26 -12.21 16.94 -11.77
N SER A 27 -12.14 15.88 -10.98
CA SER A 27 -11.27 14.74 -11.24
C SER A 27 -12.16 13.54 -11.54
N THR A 28 -11.75 12.69 -12.48
CA THR A 28 -12.44 11.41 -12.64
C THR A 28 -11.97 10.40 -11.63
N PRO A 29 -12.90 9.54 -11.18
CA PRO A 29 -12.54 8.40 -10.40
C PRO A 29 -11.68 7.44 -11.21
N LEU A 30 -10.68 6.87 -10.55
CA LEU A 30 -10.20 5.55 -10.89
C LEU A 30 -11.34 4.56 -10.62
N ILE A 31 -11.79 3.86 -11.66
CA ILE A 31 -12.93 2.93 -11.54
C ILE A 31 -12.42 1.51 -11.54
N LEU A 32 -12.68 0.81 -10.43
CA LEU A 32 -12.53 -0.63 -10.31
C LEU A 32 -13.87 -1.27 -10.66
N SER A 33 -13.91 -1.84 -11.86
CA SER A 33 -15.10 -2.49 -12.38
C SER A 33 -15.15 -3.97 -12.02
N THR A 34 -16.32 -4.44 -11.62
CA THR A 34 -16.63 -5.87 -11.53
C THR A 34 -17.92 -6.14 -12.30
N PRO A 35 -18.23 -7.41 -12.65
CA PRO A 35 -19.45 -7.74 -13.38
C PRO A 35 -20.75 -7.28 -12.70
N SER A 36 -20.75 -7.11 -11.37
CA SER A 36 -21.94 -6.81 -10.58
C SER A 36 -22.04 -5.37 -10.10
N LYS A 37 -20.92 -4.72 -9.77
CA LYS A 37 -20.88 -3.30 -9.36
C LYS A 37 -19.48 -2.72 -9.53
N ASN A 38 -19.41 -1.42 -9.81
CA ASN A 38 -18.16 -0.69 -9.86
C ASN A 38 -17.92 0.01 -8.52
N LEU A 39 -16.67 -0.03 -8.05
CA LEU A 39 -16.17 0.87 -7.01
C LEU A 39 -15.46 2.03 -7.71
N SER A 40 -15.86 3.24 -7.39
CA SER A 40 -15.20 4.45 -7.88
C SER A 40 -14.29 5.02 -6.79
N VAL A 41 -13.07 5.38 -7.16
CA VAL A 41 -12.10 6.00 -6.27
C VAL A 41 -11.77 7.38 -6.85
N SER A 42 -12.34 8.44 -6.27
CA SER A 42 -12.23 9.82 -6.78
C SER A 42 -11.46 10.74 -5.84
N PHE A 43 -11.02 11.89 -6.36
CA PHE A 43 -10.15 12.81 -5.64
C PHE A 43 -10.65 14.23 -5.81
N HIS A 44 -11.33 14.77 -4.82
CA HIS A 44 -11.80 16.15 -4.89
C HIS A 44 -11.74 16.77 -3.50
N ASP A 45 -11.72 18.10 -3.45
CA ASP A 45 -11.78 18.85 -2.19
C ASP A 45 -10.73 18.43 -1.15
N GLY A 46 -9.52 18.09 -1.61
CA GLY A 46 -8.40 17.70 -0.75
C GLY A 46 -8.58 16.35 -0.05
N SER A 47 -9.50 15.51 -0.52
CA SER A 47 -9.74 14.17 0.03
C SER A 47 -9.93 13.12 -1.06
N LEU A 48 -9.53 11.90 -0.72
CA LEU A 48 -9.79 10.69 -1.45
C LEU A 48 -11.16 10.17 -1.04
N TYR A 49 -11.98 9.83 -2.02
CA TYR A 49 -13.31 9.26 -1.84
C TYR A 49 -13.38 7.86 -2.44
N ALA A 50 -13.98 6.94 -1.70
CA ALA A 50 -14.45 5.67 -2.23
C ALA A 50 -15.97 5.77 -2.40
N ASP A 51 -16.45 5.76 -3.65
CA ASP A 51 -17.78 6.22 -4.04
C ASP A 51 -18.08 7.62 -3.49
N ALA A 52 -18.93 7.73 -2.48
CA ALA A 52 -19.30 8.99 -1.83
C ALA A 52 -18.71 9.13 -0.41
N ILE A 53 -17.85 8.20 0.01
CA ILE A 53 -17.31 8.13 1.37
C ILE A 53 -15.89 8.70 1.36
N PRO A 54 -15.59 9.77 2.12
CA PRO A 54 -14.23 10.24 2.28
C PRO A 54 -13.42 9.21 3.08
N VAL A 55 -12.25 8.84 2.57
CA VAL A 55 -11.44 7.76 3.11
C VAL A 55 -10.02 8.18 3.49
N SER A 56 -9.50 9.29 2.95
CA SER A 56 -8.17 9.81 3.30
C SER A 56 -7.98 11.25 2.85
N PRO A 57 -7.30 12.12 3.62
CA PRO A 57 -6.90 13.43 3.12
C PRO A 57 -5.73 13.33 2.12
N ILE A 58 -5.69 14.30 1.21
CA ILE A 58 -4.71 14.40 0.12
C ILE A 58 -3.92 15.69 0.28
N VAL A 59 -2.61 15.59 0.07
CA VAL A 59 -1.71 16.74 0.02
C VAL A 59 -1.33 17.03 -1.45
N GLU A 60 -1.43 18.29 -1.85
CA GLU A 60 -1.11 18.71 -3.23
C GLU A 60 0.37 18.52 -3.55
N ASN A 61 0.67 18.18 -4.82
CA ASN A 61 2.02 17.99 -5.34
C ASN A 61 2.87 16.92 -4.62
N GLU A 62 2.27 16.15 -3.72
CA GLU A 62 2.88 14.95 -3.15
C GLU A 62 2.40 13.72 -3.92
N THR A 63 3.29 12.75 -4.10
CA THR A 63 2.89 11.41 -4.52
C THR A 63 2.32 10.69 -3.32
N ILE A 64 1.05 10.30 -3.40
CA ILE A 64 0.32 9.55 -2.38
C ILE A 64 0.21 8.11 -2.86
N SER A 65 0.81 7.22 -2.08
CA SER A 65 0.64 5.78 -2.25
C SER A 65 -0.59 5.33 -1.47
N PHE A 66 -1.50 4.59 -2.08
CA PHE A 66 -2.59 3.96 -1.35
C PHE A 66 -2.78 2.51 -1.81
N SER A 67 -3.35 1.69 -0.93
CA SER A 67 -3.59 0.27 -1.21
C SER A 67 -5.03 -0.13 -0.88
N LEU A 68 -5.51 -1.12 -1.62
CA LEU A 68 -6.82 -1.74 -1.46
C LEU A 68 -6.63 -3.22 -1.17
N LYS A 69 -7.12 -3.69 -0.01
CA LYS A 69 -7.06 -5.10 0.39
C LYS A 69 -8.40 -5.56 0.93
N CYS A 70 -8.95 -6.64 0.41
CA CYS A 70 -10.13 -7.24 1.03
C CYS A 70 -9.71 -8.02 2.27
N ILE A 71 -10.33 -7.69 3.40
CA ILE A 71 -10.10 -8.39 4.68
C ILE A 71 -11.16 -9.47 4.94
N SER A 72 -12.25 -9.44 4.19
CA SER A 72 -13.31 -10.44 4.16
C SER A 72 -13.97 -10.43 2.78
N HIS A 73 -14.95 -11.31 2.56
CA HIS A 73 -15.74 -11.34 1.32
C HIS A 73 -16.63 -10.09 1.12
N ILE A 74 -16.77 -9.23 2.14
CA ILE A 74 -17.67 -8.07 2.13
C ILE A 74 -16.97 -6.75 2.46
N SER A 75 -15.80 -6.79 3.09
CA SER A 75 -15.10 -5.62 3.61
C SER A 75 -13.78 -5.38 2.88
N LEU A 76 -13.66 -4.19 2.31
CA LEU A 76 -12.46 -3.67 1.66
C LEU A 76 -11.77 -2.68 2.58
N HIS A 77 -10.49 -2.90 2.85
CA HIS A 77 -9.64 -1.95 3.52
C HIS A 77 -8.95 -1.06 2.50
N LEU A 78 -9.05 0.26 2.68
CA LEU A 78 -8.35 1.28 1.92
C LEU A 78 -7.37 1.98 2.85
N GLN A 79 -6.09 1.89 2.51
CA GLN A 79 -5.01 2.38 3.34
C GLN A 79 -4.16 3.39 2.58
N SER A 80 -3.76 4.45 3.28
CA SER A 80 -2.93 5.55 2.77
C SER A 80 -2.02 6.08 3.88
N PRO A 81 -1.02 6.92 3.59
CA PRO A 81 -0.17 7.58 4.57
C PRO A 81 -0.92 8.28 5.72
N HIS A 82 -2.10 8.82 5.42
CA HIS A 82 -2.82 9.71 6.34
C HIS A 82 -4.08 9.11 6.94
N ALA A 83 -4.55 7.96 6.43
CA ALA A 83 -5.79 7.33 6.89
C ALA A 83 -5.88 5.85 6.53
N ASN A 84 -6.57 5.12 7.39
CA ASN A 84 -6.98 3.72 7.23
C ASN A 84 -8.51 3.66 7.30
N SER A 85 -9.15 3.25 6.21
CA SER A 85 -10.60 3.30 6.04
C SER A 85 -11.16 1.94 5.66
N LEU A 86 -12.33 1.62 6.20
CA LEU A 86 -13.07 0.41 5.86
C LEU A 86 -14.26 0.75 4.96
N VAL A 87 -14.30 0.15 3.78
CA VAL A 87 -15.35 0.33 2.77
C VAL A 87 -16.08 -1.00 2.57
N TYR A 88 -17.41 -0.97 2.55
CA TYR A 88 -18.21 -2.16 2.30
C TYR A 88 -18.35 -2.38 0.79
N SER A 89 -17.67 -3.41 0.25
CA SER A 89 -17.70 -3.70 -1.19
C SER A 89 -17.71 -5.21 -1.49
N PRO A 90 -18.83 -5.91 -1.22
CA PRO A 90 -18.94 -7.35 -1.45
C PRO A 90 -18.72 -7.77 -2.90
N SER A 91 -19.20 -6.95 -3.84
CA SER A 91 -19.03 -7.16 -5.27
C SER A 91 -17.57 -7.19 -5.68
N LEU A 92 -16.75 -6.32 -5.08
CA LEU A 92 -15.32 -6.26 -5.36
C LEU A 92 -14.56 -7.38 -4.66
N CYS A 93 -14.88 -7.64 -3.39
CA CYS A 93 -14.15 -8.65 -2.61
C CYS A 93 -14.50 -10.09 -2.97
N SER A 94 -15.66 -10.33 -3.58
CA SER A 94 -16.06 -11.67 -4.04
C SER A 94 -15.85 -11.87 -5.55
N ALA A 95 -15.28 -10.88 -6.26
CA ALA A 95 -15.08 -10.97 -7.70
C ALA A 95 -13.95 -11.93 -8.08
N THR A 96 -14.17 -12.68 -9.16
CA THR A 96 -13.13 -13.48 -9.85
C THR A 96 -12.40 -12.66 -10.92
N HIS A 97 -13.04 -11.63 -11.46
CA HIS A 97 -12.49 -10.73 -12.46
C HIS A 97 -12.69 -9.28 -12.02
N ILE A 98 -11.59 -8.53 -11.95
CA ILE A 98 -11.62 -7.10 -11.63
C ILE A 98 -10.96 -6.37 -12.80
N GLY A 99 -11.70 -5.44 -13.39
CA GLY A 99 -11.20 -4.54 -14.42
C GLY A 99 -10.78 -3.22 -13.81
N LEU A 100 -9.61 -2.71 -14.20
CA LEU A 100 -9.19 -1.34 -13.86
C LEU A 100 -9.42 -0.43 -15.06
N THR A 101 -10.19 0.63 -14.84
CA THR A 101 -10.46 1.65 -15.85
C THR A 101 -10.10 3.02 -15.32
N ILE A 102 -9.30 3.74 -16.10
CA ILE A 102 -8.86 5.11 -15.81
C ILE A 102 -9.11 5.91 -17.09
N ASP A 103 -9.84 7.03 -16.96
CA ASP A 103 -10.09 7.94 -18.06
C ASP A 103 -9.03 9.04 -18.11
N GLU A 104 -8.11 8.94 -19.08
CA GLU A 104 -7.01 9.89 -19.27
C GLU A 104 -7.51 11.30 -19.58
N SER A 105 -8.66 11.45 -20.24
CA SER A 105 -9.14 12.75 -20.71
C SER A 105 -9.57 13.67 -19.57
N THR A 106 -9.87 13.09 -18.42
CA THR A 106 -10.47 13.74 -17.26
C THR A 106 -9.64 13.58 -15.99
N LEU A 107 -8.57 12.77 -16.03
CA LEU A 107 -7.59 12.62 -14.96
C LEU A 107 -6.85 13.94 -14.75
N ASN A 108 -6.86 14.49 -13.53
CA ASN A 108 -6.05 15.66 -13.18
C ASN A 108 -4.84 15.25 -12.30
N GLY A 109 -3.80 14.77 -12.97
CA GLY A 109 -2.60 14.25 -12.32
C GLY A 109 -2.01 13.07 -13.08
N CYS A 110 -1.23 12.27 -12.36
CA CYS A 110 -0.66 11.03 -12.86
C CYS A 110 -0.91 9.90 -11.86
N VAL A 111 -1.35 8.76 -12.37
CA VAL A 111 -1.23 7.48 -11.67
C VAL A 111 0.06 6.84 -12.15
N PHE A 112 0.97 6.61 -11.21
CA PHE A 112 2.19 5.86 -11.35
C PHE A 112 2.01 4.46 -10.74
N ASP A 113 2.70 3.48 -11.30
CA ASP A 113 2.86 2.12 -10.77
C ASP A 113 1.63 1.58 -10.03
N VAL A 114 0.61 1.15 -10.79
CA VAL A 114 -0.44 0.29 -10.24
C VAL A 114 0.10 -1.12 -10.18
N SER A 115 0.11 -1.71 -9.01
CA SER A 115 0.73 -3.01 -8.79
C SER A 115 -0.14 -3.93 -7.94
N GLN A 116 -0.07 -5.22 -8.22
CA GLN A 116 -0.62 -6.25 -7.35
C GLN A 116 0.42 -7.33 -7.12
N SER A 117 0.65 -7.68 -5.86
CA SER A 117 1.73 -8.58 -5.46
C SER A 117 3.08 -8.05 -5.96
N SER A 118 3.75 -8.76 -6.88
CA SER A 118 5.01 -8.35 -7.52
C SER A 118 4.83 -7.93 -8.98
N LYS A 119 3.59 -7.87 -9.48
CA LYS A 119 3.28 -7.56 -10.87
C LYS A 119 2.81 -6.11 -10.99
N ILE A 120 3.52 -5.34 -11.82
CA ILE A 120 3.05 -4.02 -12.25
C ILE A 120 1.99 -4.22 -13.33
N LEU A 121 0.81 -3.67 -13.09
CA LEU A 121 -0.35 -3.70 -13.98
C LEU A 121 -0.38 -2.46 -14.87
N LEU A 122 0.09 -1.32 -14.37
CA LEU A 122 0.16 -0.06 -15.09
C LEU A 122 1.37 0.72 -14.59
N HIS A 123 2.27 1.14 -15.49
CA HIS A 123 3.43 1.95 -15.09
C HIS A 123 3.10 3.43 -14.92
N ARG A 124 2.33 3.99 -15.86
CA ARG A 124 2.03 5.41 -15.88
C ARG A 124 0.83 5.69 -16.76
N ILE A 125 -0.09 6.50 -16.24
CA ILE A 125 -1.11 7.19 -17.01
C ILE A 125 -1.28 8.59 -16.43
N CYS A 126 -1.34 9.59 -17.28
CA CYS A 126 -1.43 10.98 -16.86
C CYS A 126 -2.49 11.70 -17.65
N GLY A 127 -3.18 12.62 -16.98
CA GLY A 127 -4.04 13.58 -17.65
C GLY A 127 -3.32 14.37 -18.73
N ALA A 128 -4.07 14.84 -19.73
CA ALA A 128 -3.53 15.65 -20.81
C ALA A 128 -2.70 16.85 -20.32
N ALA A 129 -3.16 17.52 -19.25
CA ALA A 129 -2.47 18.66 -18.64
C ALA A 129 -1.27 18.27 -17.74
N SER A 130 -1.13 16.98 -17.40
CA SER A 130 -0.16 16.46 -16.41
C SER A 130 0.95 15.62 -17.03
N LYS A 131 1.09 15.59 -18.35
CA LYS A 131 2.05 14.72 -19.06
C LYS A 131 3.52 14.91 -18.66
N ASN A 132 3.90 16.06 -18.11
CA ASN A 132 5.27 16.36 -17.66
C ASN A 132 5.55 16.03 -16.19
N ILE A 133 4.55 15.59 -15.41
CA ILE A 133 4.75 15.27 -13.99
C ILE A 133 5.58 13.99 -13.87
N ILE A 134 6.65 14.06 -13.08
CA ILE A 134 7.56 12.95 -12.78
C ILE A 134 7.23 12.44 -11.37
N LYS A 135 7.29 11.11 -11.18
CA LYS A 135 7.11 10.48 -9.87
C LYS A 135 8.13 11.05 -8.89
N ASN A 136 7.67 11.61 -7.77
CA ASN A 136 8.56 12.06 -6.71
C ASN A 136 9.15 10.83 -5.98
N PRO A 137 10.46 10.76 -5.69
CA PRO A 137 11.03 9.68 -4.89
C PRO A 137 10.29 9.55 -3.54
N GLU A 138 9.77 8.35 -3.30
CA GLU A 138 8.70 8.00 -2.34
C GLU A 138 8.97 8.37 -0.87
N LYS A 139 7.91 8.87 -0.20
CA LYS A 139 7.56 8.46 1.17
C LYS A 139 6.78 7.15 1.01
N GLY A 140 7.43 6.01 1.20
CA GLY A 140 6.90 4.72 0.72
C GLY A 140 5.60 4.26 1.40
N PRO A 141 4.99 3.17 0.91
CA PRO A 141 3.68 2.69 1.33
C PRO A 141 3.62 2.34 2.82
N ILE A 142 2.45 2.56 3.44
CA ILE A 142 2.12 1.96 4.73
C ILE A 142 1.60 0.55 4.48
N TYR A 143 2.28 -0.44 5.04
CA TYR A 143 1.88 -1.84 5.04
C TYR A 143 1.13 -2.14 6.33
N VAL A 144 -0.12 -2.57 6.23
CA VAL A 144 -0.80 -3.29 7.31
C VAL A 144 -0.38 -4.75 7.25
N ALA A 145 0.41 -5.13 8.25
CA ALA A 145 0.76 -6.51 8.55
C ALA A 145 -0.49 -7.38 8.72
N ASP A 146 -0.39 -8.66 8.35
CA ASP A 146 -1.26 -9.65 8.97
C ASP A 146 -1.01 -9.66 10.46
N ALA A 147 -2.09 -9.86 11.23
CA ALA A 147 -1.97 -9.93 12.67
C ALA A 147 -0.95 -11.00 13.05
N VAL A 148 -0.07 -10.68 13.99
CA VAL A 148 0.82 -11.68 14.55
C VAL A 148 0.01 -12.54 15.50
N GLU A 149 -0.27 -13.78 15.11
CA GLU A 149 -1.03 -14.73 15.92
C GLU A 149 -0.10 -15.60 16.76
N LEU A 150 -0.10 -15.39 18.07
CA LEU A 150 0.67 -16.22 19.00
C LEU A 150 0.08 -16.19 20.41
N ASN A 151 0.43 -17.20 21.21
CA ASN A 151 -0.02 -17.30 22.61
C ASN A 151 0.63 -16.20 23.48
N GLU A 152 0.01 -15.90 24.61
CA GLU A 152 0.45 -14.85 25.53
C GLU A 152 1.93 -15.07 25.95
N GLY A 153 2.74 -14.01 25.90
CA GLY A 153 4.16 -14.02 26.30
C GLY A 153 5.13 -14.72 25.34
N GLY A 154 4.65 -15.28 24.23
CA GLY A 154 5.51 -15.93 23.24
C GLY A 154 6.31 -14.93 22.38
N SER A 155 7.13 -15.47 21.49
CA SER A 155 7.90 -14.68 20.51
C SER A 155 7.99 -15.39 19.18
N ILE A 156 7.96 -14.63 18.09
CA ILE A 156 8.03 -15.19 16.73
C ILE A 156 8.85 -14.27 15.82
N PRO A 157 9.71 -14.82 14.93
CA PRO A 157 10.32 -14.02 13.89
C PRO A 157 9.25 -13.50 12.92
N LEU A 158 9.31 -12.19 12.63
CA LEU A 158 8.50 -11.63 11.57
C LEU A 158 8.93 -12.23 10.23
N GLN A 159 7.94 -12.58 9.42
CA GLN A 159 8.15 -13.13 8.08
C GLN A 159 7.63 -12.15 7.03
N TRP A 160 7.97 -12.39 5.76
CA TRP A 160 7.47 -11.61 4.63
C TRP A 160 5.94 -11.48 4.60
N LYS A 161 5.21 -12.50 5.09
CA LYS A 161 3.74 -12.46 5.23
C LYS A 161 3.24 -11.48 6.31
N ASN A 162 4.07 -11.19 7.33
CA ASN A 162 3.75 -10.22 8.38
C ASN A 162 4.08 -8.79 7.96
N VAL A 163 4.85 -8.59 6.89
CA VAL A 163 5.30 -7.25 6.44
C VAL A 163 4.80 -6.96 5.02
N TYR A 164 4.22 -7.95 4.33
CA TYR A 164 3.72 -7.90 2.95
C TYR A 164 4.71 -7.28 1.94
N PHE A 165 6.00 -7.58 2.13
CA PHE A 165 7.06 -7.05 1.27
C PHE A 165 7.82 -8.17 0.55
N MET A 166 7.70 -8.17 -0.78
CA MET A 166 8.41 -9.09 -1.68
C MET A 166 8.95 -8.27 -2.87
N PRO A 167 10.26 -7.96 -2.92
CA PRO A 167 10.84 -7.19 -4.02
C PRO A 167 10.78 -8.01 -5.32
N SER A 168 10.56 -7.34 -6.45
CA SER A 168 10.55 -7.96 -7.77
C SER A 168 11.99 -8.18 -8.27
N GLN A 169 12.19 -9.14 -9.17
CA GLN A 169 13.54 -9.41 -9.73
C GLN A 169 14.09 -8.29 -10.63
N ASN A 170 13.33 -7.22 -10.90
CA ASN A 170 13.81 -6.05 -11.62
C ASN A 170 14.17 -4.86 -10.70
N ASP A 171 13.94 -4.94 -9.38
CA ASP A 171 14.32 -3.89 -8.40
C ASP A 171 15.84 -3.91 -8.04
N PHE A 172 16.63 -4.57 -8.88
CA PHE A 172 17.93 -5.17 -8.56
C PHE A 172 19.14 -4.22 -8.51
N ASN A 173 18.92 -2.92 -8.30
CA ASN A 173 20.02 -2.00 -7.98
C ASN A 173 20.04 -1.52 -6.53
N VAL A 174 19.13 -2.02 -5.68
CA VAL A 174 19.10 -1.72 -4.25
C VAL A 174 19.46 -2.98 -3.46
N SER A 175 20.57 -2.93 -2.72
CA SER A 175 20.95 -4.01 -1.80
C SER A 175 19.84 -4.25 -0.78
N HIS A 176 19.64 -5.48 -0.29
CA HIS A 176 18.71 -5.76 0.83
C HIS A 176 19.03 -4.95 2.11
N THR A 177 20.25 -4.39 2.20
CA THR A 177 20.66 -3.44 3.25
C THR A 177 20.18 -2.01 3.01
N GLY A 178 19.85 -1.65 1.78
CA GLY A 178 19.29 -0.37 1.37
C GLY A 178 17.76 -0.33 1.42
N ILE A 179 17.09 -1.37 1.90
CA ILE A 179 15.64 -1.41 2.10
C ILE A 179 15.38 -1.34 3.60
N PHE A 180 14.70 -0.30 4.05
CA PHE A 180 14.39 -0.03 5.45
C PHE A 180 12.90 -0.09 5.72
N PHE A 181 12.53 -0.63 6.86
CA PHE A 181 11.19 -0.63 7.43
C PHE A 181 11.22 0.27 8.66
N THR A 182 10.32 1.24 8.73
CA THR A 182 10.09 2.06 9.93
C THR A 182 8.71 1.73 10.48
N ILE A 183 8.60 1.55 11.79
CA ILE A 183 7.33 1.31 12.48
C ILE A 183 6.57 2.63 12.54
N VAL A 184 5.40 2.66 11.90
CA VAL A 184 4.50 3.83 11.86
C VAL A 184 3.51 3.76 13.02
N GLU A 185 2.90 2.60 13.20
CA GLU A 185 2.05 2.28 14.35
C GLU A 185 2.62 1.04 15.03
N GLY A 186 3.01 1.21 16.29
CA GLY A 186 3.57 0.14 17.10
C GLY A 186 2.55 -0.92 17.47
N ALA A 187 3.07 -2.07 17.87
CA ALA A 187 2.34 -3.13 18.53
C ALA A 187 1.61 -2.61 19.78
N LYS A 188 0.35 -3.03 19.98
CA LYS A 188 -0.46 -2.69 21.16
C LYS A 188 -0.25 -3.66 22.32
N HIS A 189 0.18 -4.88 22.03
CA HIS A 189 0.29 -6.00 22.97
C HIS A 189 1.68 -6.67 22.91
N GLY A 190 2.69 -5.89 22.51
CA GLY A 190 4.04 -6.39 22.33
C GLY A 190 4.98 -5.36 21.76
N GLU A 191 6.13 -5.83 21.30
CA GLU A 191 7.16 -4.97 20.74
C GLU A 191 8.02 -5.69 19.69
N ILE A 192 8.56 -4.90 18.77
CA ILE A 192 9.49 -5.38 17.74
C ILE A 192 10.93 -5.22 18.21
N ARG A 193 11.70 -6.28 18.02
CA ARG A 193 13.11 -6.36 18.34
C ARG A 193 13.95 -6.77 17.15
N VAL A 194 15.16 -6.24 17.07
CA VAL A 194 16.24 -6.79 16.24
C VAL A 194 17.36 -7.21 17.16
N ASP A 195 17.77 -8.47 17.07
CA ASP A 195 18.84 -9.02 17.92
C ASP A 195 18.61 -8.75 19.42
N ASN A 196 17.35 -8.93 19.83
CA ASN A 196 16.85 -8.71 21.19
C ASN A 196 16.80 -7.24 21.67
N VAL A 197 17.11 -6.28 20.80
CA VAL A 197 17.02 -4.83 21.09
C VAL A 197 15.72 -4.29 20.51
N VAL A 198 14.94 -3.58 21.32
CA VAL A 198 13.70 -2.91 20.88
C VAL A 198 14.06 -1.86 19.84
N THR A 199 13.36 -1.87 18.71
CA THR A 199 13.66 -0.96 17.61
C THR A 199 12.41 -0.38 16.98
N SER A 200 12.53 0.83 16.47
CA SER A 200 11.54 1.48 15.62
C SER A 200 11.79 1.24 14.13
N SER A 201 12.90 0.57 13.77
CA SER A 201 13.25 0.30 12.38
C SER A 201 14.12 -0.95 12.19
N PHE A 202 14.06 -1.53 10.99
CA PHE A 202 14.90 -2.66 10.60
C PHE A 202 15.09 -2.71 9.08
N THR A 203 16.07 -3.48 8.61
CA THR A 203 16.37 -3.66 7.19
C THR A 203 15.73 -4.94 6.63
N TYR A 204 15.57 -5.00 5.32
CA TYR A 204 15.10 -6.23 4.66
C TYR A 204 16.08 -7.39 4.86
N ALA A 205 17.38 -7.12 4.88
CA ALA A 205 18.40 -8.11 5.23
C ALA A 205 18.20 -8.69 6.65
N GLN A 206 17.85 -7.87 7.64
CA GLN A 206 17.55 -8.33 9.00
C GLN A 206 16.26 -9.16 9.04
N LEU A 207 15.23 -8.78 8.29
CA LEU A 207 13.98 -9.53 8.18
C LEU A 207 14.21 -10.91 7.55
N LEU A 208 14.92 -10.98 6.42
CA LEU A 208 15.25 -12.24 5.74
C LEU A 208 16.12 -13.16 6.61
N ALA A 209 17.03 -12.59 7.39
CA ALA A 209 17.85 -13.31 8.35
C ALA A 209 17.07 -13.78 9.60
N ARG A 210 15.76 -13.53 9.69
CA ARG A 210 14.89 -13.85 10.85
C ARG A 210 15.37 -13.22 12.16
N ARG A 211 16.05 -12.07 12.08
CA ARG A 211 16.56 -11.32 13.24
C ARG A 211 15.53 -10.35 13.82
N VAL A 212 14.49 -10.04 13.05
CA VAL A 212 13.37 -9.20 13.47
C VAL A 212 12.34 -10.07 14.19
N ILE A 213 12.16 -9.87 15.49
CA ILE A 213 11.30 -10.66 16.37
C ILE A 213 10.17 -9.79 16.89
N TYR A 214 8.93 -10.28 16.83
CA TYR A 214 7.84 -9.78 17.66
C TYR A 214 7.80 -10.55 18.98
N LYS A 215 7.70 -9.83 20.09
CA LYS A 215 7.52 -10.40 21.43
C LYS A 215 6.21 -9.90 22.03
N HIS A 216 5.33 -10.81 22.41
CA HIS A 216 4.09 -10.51 23.08
C HIS A 216 4.36 -10.13 24.55
N ASP A 217 3.62 -9.15 25.08
CA ASP A 217 3.83 -8.59 26.44
C ASP A 217 3.29 -9.47 27.58
N GLY A 218 2.30 -10.32 27.28
CA GLY A 218 1.69 -11.27 28.21
C GLY A 218 0.22 -10.94 28.53
N SER A 219 -0.37 -9.91 27.91
CA SER A 219 -1.81 -9.67 28.01
C SER A 219 -2.61 -10.81 27.37
N GLU A 220 -3.87 -10.98 27.80
CA GLU A 220 -4.81 -11.99 27.28
C GLU A 220 -5.33 -11.64 25.88
N THR A 221 -4.39 -11.48 24.95
CA THR A 221 -4.61 -11.18 23.55
C THR A 221 -3.82 -12.17 22.71
N ARG A 222 -4.33 -12.46 21.52
CA ARG A 222 -3.71 -13.46 20.62
C ARG A 222 -3.32 -12.89 19.27
N ALA A 223 -3.56 -11.60 19.06
CA ALA A 223 -3.38 -10.93 17.79
C ALA A 223 -2.95 -9.49 18.04
N ASP A 224 -1.94 -9.05 17.29
CA ASP A 224 -1.52 -7.65 17.29
C ASP A 224 -1.30 -7.15 15.86
N ARG A 225 -1.51 -5.85 15.64
CA ARG A 225 -1.37 -5.19 14.35
C ARG A 225 -0.25 -4.17 14.43
N ILE A 226 0.63 -4.22 13.44
CA ILE A 226 1.80 -3.35 13.35
C ILE A 226 1.83 -2.79 11.94
N SER A 227 2.04 -1.48 11.83
CA SER A 227 2.09 -0.78 10.56
C SER A 227 3.53 -0.38 10.26
N PHE A 228 4.00 -0.68 9.05
CA PHE A 228 5.36 -0.38 8.62
C PHE A 228 5.35 0.55 7.40
N GLN A 229 6.33 1.44 7.33
CA GLN A 229 6.66 2.21 6.13
C GLN A 229 7.97 1.70 5.55
N VAL A 230 8.02 1.52 4.24
CA VAL A 230 9.26 1.10 3.54
C VAL A 230 9.94 2.28 2.89
N PHE A 231 11.27 2.32 2.99
CA PHE A 231 12.11 3.31 2.32
C PHE A 231 13.29 2.62 1.64
N PHE A 232 13.69 3.15 0.49
CA PHE A 232 14.82 2.68 -0.28
C PHE A 232 15.94 3.72 -0.26
N VAL A 233 17.13 3.31 0.15
CA VAL A 233 18.34 4.09 -0.04
C VAL A 233 18.85 3.81 -1.45
N LEU A 234 18.49 4.69 -2.37
CA LEU A 234 19.10 4.72 -3.70
C LEU A 234 20.53 5.25 -3.54
N ASN A 235 21.52 4.37 -3.74
CA ASN A 235 22.89 4.82 -3.97
C ASN A 235 22.91 5.51 -5.34
N PHE A 236 22.69 6.83 -5.34
CA PHE A 236 23.02 7.67 -6.48
C PHE A 236 24.55 7.77 -6.58
N LEU A 237 25.18 6.81 -7.26
CA LEU A 237 26.39 7.13 -8.00
C LEU A 237 25.94 7.86 -9.26
N CYS A 238 25.77 9.17 -9.14
CA CYS A 238 25.77 10.06 -10.29
C CYS A 238 27.17 10.01 -10.88
N HIS A 239 27.39 9.15 -11.87
CA HIS A 239 28.51 9.35 -12.78
C HIS A 239 28.07 10.42 -13.78
N ILE A 240 28.74 11.57 -13.62
CA ILE A 240 28.70 12.78 -14.44
C ILE A 240 28.99 12.43 -15.91
#